data_AF-A0A6C0HGN3-F1
#
_entry.id   AF-A0A6C0HGN3-F1
#
_cell.length_a   1.000
_cell.length_b   1.000
_cell.length_c   1.000
_cell.angle_alpha   90.00
_cell.angle_beta   90.00
_cell.angle_gamma   90.00
#
_symmetry.space_group_name_H-M   'P 1'
#
loop_
_entity.id
_entity.type
_entity.pdbx_description
1 polymer ?
#
loop_
_entity_poly.entity_id
_entity_poly.type
_entity_poly.pdbx_seq_one_letter_code
_entity_poly.pdbx_strand_id
1 'polypeptide(L)'
;MSDLEDTNETGSIPEPMNNIDKLTLELLINKSQYKKYVQKNDPAKYSENQIYLGKIEKYRYKIEHLFSTLMENPEQQITTDIDRDFSFFVKTCIQYFELKEMENTAEDHNGDPIDDETLFGNIDNTHSASSSLWGNKINKTGKVSAYMPKYTMDSYVRTKKL
;
A
#
# COMPACT_ATOMS: atom_id res chain seq x y z
N MET A 1 -10.67 -7.84 62.26
CA MET A 1 -10.15 -9.00 61.50
C MET A 1 -11.23 -9.40 60.52
N SER A 2 -11.15 -8.85 59.31
CA SER A 2 -11.82 -9.29 58.07
C SER A 2 -11.59 -8.19 57.04
N ASP A 3 -10.46 -8.31 56.36
CA ASP A 3 -10.06 -7.52 55.22
C ASP A 3 -11.08 -7.69 54.08
N LEU A 4 -11.54 -6.58 53.50
CA LEU A 4 -12.16 -6.54 52.19
C LEU A 4 -11.18 -5.81 51.27
N GLU A 5 -10.34 -6.58 50.59
CA GLU A 5 -9.57 -6.10 49.45
C GLU A 5 -10.54 -5.92 48.28
N ASP A 6 -10.89 -4.67 47.98
CA ASP A 6 -11.54 -4.28 46.74
C ASP A 6 -10.46 -4.22 45.66
N THR A 7 -10.26 -5.32 44.93
CA THR A 7 -9.42 -5.37 43.74
C THR A 7 -10.13 -4.62 42.62
N ASN A 8 -9.91 -3.31 42.57
CA ASN A 8 -10.30 -2.46 41.46
C ASN A 8 -9.37 -2.77 40.28
N GLU A 9 -9.75 -3.76 39.46
CA GLU A 9 -9.17 -3.97 38.13
C GLU A 9 -9.46 -2.73 37.28
N THR A 10 -8.53 -1.78 37.31
CA THR A 10 -8.50 -0.66 36.36
C THR A 10 -8.23 -1.22 34.97
N GLY A 11 -9.30 -1.55 34.25
CA GLY A 11 -9.26 -1.77 32.81
C GLY A 11 -8.64 -0.54 32.15
N SER A 12 -7.44 -0.72 31.62
CA SER A 12 -6.70 0.34 30.93
C SER A 12 -7.51 0.80 29.71
N ILE A 13 -8.02 2.02 29.79
CA ILE A 13 -8.59 2.72 28.64
C ILE A 13 -7.44 2.84 27.63
N PRO A 14 -7.58 2.34 26.39
CA PRO A 14 -6.51 2.44 25.39
C PRO A 14 -6.19 3.93 25.18
N GLU A 15 -4.95 4.31 25.44
CA GLU A 15 -4.52 5.68 25.19
C GLU A 15 -4.78 6.06 23.73
N PRO A 16 -5.26 7.28 23.46
CA PRO A 16 -5.46 7.75 22.10
C PRO A 16 -4.13 7.67 21.34
N MET A 17 -4.13 6.93 20.23
CA MET A 17 -2.94 6.64 19.44
C MET A 17 -2.24 7.93 18.98
N ASN A 18 -0.92 7.98 19.12
CA ASN A 18 -0.11 9.13 18.75
C ASN A 18 -0.25 9.46 17.24
N ASN A 19 -0.17 10.73 16.87
CA ASN A 19 -0.27 11.20 15.49
C ASN A 19 0.82 10.57 14.59
N ILE A 20 2.02 10.35 15.13
CA ILE A 20 3.11 9.68 14.42
C ILE A 20 2.76 8.23 14.14
N ASP A 21 2.18 7.52 15.12
CA ASP A 21 1.75 6.14 14.95
C ASP A 21 0.65 6.05 13.89
N LYS A 22 -0.29 7.00 13.87
CA LYS A 22 -1.36 7.07 12.86
C LYS A 22 -0.83 7.27 11.46
N LEU A 23 0.11 8.19 11.29
CA LEU A 23 0.78 8.42 10.01
C LEU A 23 1.56 7.18 9.57
N THR A 24 2.32 6.58 10.50
CA THR A 24 3.10 5.36 10.25
C THR A 24 2.19 4.22 9.79
N LEU A 25 1.05 4.04 10.46
CA LEU A 25 0.06 3.04 10.11
C LEU A 25 -0.51 3.26 8.71
N GLU A 26 -0.80 4.51 8.35
CA GLU A 26 -1.36 4.89 7.05
C GLU A 26 -0.39 4.66 5.88
N LEU A 27 0.90 4.88 6.11
CA LEU A 27 1.94 4.75 5.10
C LEU A 27 2.48 3.32 4.96
N LEU A 28 2.59 2.56 6.06
CA LEU A 28 3.26 1.25 6.06
C LEU A 28 2.31 0.06 5.95
N ILE A 29 1.03 0.22 6.32
CA ILE A 29 0.07 -0.90 6.24
C ILE A 29 -0.60 -0.92 4.87
N ASN A 30 -0.88 -2.13 4.39
CA ASN A 30 -1.68 -2.32 3.18
C ASN A 30 -3.04 -1.60 3.28
N LYS A 31 -3.45 -0.92 2.19
CA LYS A 31 -4.72 -0.16 2.12
C LYS A 31 -5.94 -0.95 2.61
N SER A 32 -6.05 -2.25 2.28
CA SER A 32 -7.17 -3.09 2.72
C SER A 32 -7.17 -3.38 4.22
N GLN A 33 -5.99 -3.58 4.80
CA GLN A 33 -5.79 -3.82 6.23
C GLN A 33 -5.99 -2.52 7.01
N TYR A 34 -5.48 -1.39 6.50
CA TYR A 34 -5.72 -0.07 7.07
C TYR A 34 -7.21 0.27 7.11
N LYS A 35 -7.97 0.01 6.03
CA LYS A 35 -9.44 0.20 6.02
C LYS A 35 -10.14 -0.60 7.12
N LYS A 36 -9.76 -1.87 7.32
CA LYS A 36 -10.30 -2.71 8.41
C LYS A 36 -9.93 -2.17 9.79
N TYR A 37 -8.69 -1.67 9.94
CA TYR A 37 -8.25 -1.03 11.17
C TYR A 37 -9.09 0.22 11.46
N VAL A 38 -9.29 1.11 10.49
CA VAL A 38 -10.11 2.33 10.66
C VAL A 38 -11.55 1.95 10.99
N GLN A 39 -12.13 0.94 10.34
CA GLN A 39 -13.47 0.45 10.66
C GLN A 39 -13.62 -0.01 12.12
N LYS A 40 -12.58 -0.62 12.69
CA LYS A 40 -12.58 -1.11 14.08
C LYS A 40 -12.32 -0.01 15.10
N ASN A 41 -11.37 0.88 14.84
CA ASN A 41 -10.90 1.87 15.80
C ASN A 41 -11.61 3.23 15.68
N ASP A 42 -12.15 3.55 14.51
CA ASP A 42 -12.89 4.78 14.23
C ASP A 42 -14.04 4.50 13.23
N PRO A 43 -15.14 3.89 13.70
CA PRO A 43 -16.29 3.57 12.85
C PRO A 43 -16.95 4.81 12.23
N ALA A 44 -16.89 5.95 12.92
CA ALA A 44 -17.45 7.22 12.45
C ALA A 44 -16.71 7.71 11.21
N LYS A 45 -15.37 7.80 11.28
CA LYS A 45 -14.54 8.18 10.13
C LYS A 45 -14.65 7.18 8.99
N TYR A 46 -14.77 5.88 9.29
CA TYR A 46 -15.01 4.87 8.27
C TYR A 46 -16.34 5.11 7.55
N SER A 47 -17.43 5.34 8.30
CA SER A 47 -18.76 5.63 7.74
C SER A 47 -18.76 6.91 6.90
N GLU A 48 -18.11 7.97 7.37
CA GLU A 48 -17.97 9.22 6.60
C GLU A 48 -17.27 8.98 5.26
N ASN A 49 -16.19 8.21 5.27
CA ASN A 49 -15.48 7.83 4.04
C ASN A 49 -16.39 7.00 3.11
N GLN A 50 -17.15 6.04 3.63
CA GLN A 50 -18.11 5.28 2.81
C GLN A 50 -19.18 6.19 2.17
N ILE A 51 -19.71 7.16 2.91
CA ILE A 51 -20.67 8.13 2.38
C ILE A 51 -20.03 8.96 1.26
N TYR A 52 -18.80 9.41 1.45
CA TYR A 52 -18.04 10.15 0.43
C TYR A 52 -17.83 9.31 -0.83
N LEU A 53 -17.41 8.05 -0.71
CA LEU A 53 -17.26 7.13 -1.84
C LEU A 53 -18.60 6.92 -2.56
N GLY A 54 -19.70 6.77 -1.82
CA GLY A 54 -21.04 6.69 -2.40
C GLY A 54 -21.45 7.95 -3.15
N LYS A 55 -21.02 9.14 -2.70
CA LYS A 55 -21.23 10.39 -3.45
C LYS A 55 -20.43 10.42 -4.75
N ILE A 56 -19.18 9.95 -4.74
CA ILE A 56 -18.38 9.83 -5.96
C ILE A 56 -19.11 8.95 -6.97
N GLU A 57 -19.57 7.77 -6.54
CA GLU A 57 -20.30 6.85 -7.41
C GLU A 57 -21.60 7.47 -7.94
N LYS A 58 -22.37 8.12 -7.07
CA LYS A 58 -23.62 8.82 -7.44
C LYS A 58 -23.40 9.92 -8.48
N TYR A 59 -22.30 10.67 -8.37
CA TYR A 59 -22.02 11.81 -9.26
C TYR A 59 -21.04 11.47 -10.40
N ARG A 60 -20.57 10.23 -10.49
CA ARG A 60 -19.54 9.77 -11.43
C ARG A 60 -19.77 10.27 -12.85
N TYR A 61 -20.93 9.97 -13.43
CA TYR A 61 -21.24 10.37 -14.81
C TYR A 61 -21.25 11.89 -15.01
N LYS A 62 -21.68 12.65 -14.00
CA LYS A 62 -21.67 14.12 -14.07
C LYS A 62 -20.25 14.67 -14.00
N ILE A 63 -19.41 14.07 -13.15
CA ILE A 63 -17.99 14.42 -13.04
C ILE A 63 -17.28 14.11 -14.36
N GLU A 64 -17.47 12.91 -14.92
CA GLU A 64 -16.89 12.51 -16.20
C GLU A 64 -17.32 13.48 -17.32
N HIS A 65 -18.61 13.80 -17.42
CA HIS A 65 -19.10 14.76 -18.41
C HIS A 65 -18.54 16.17 -18.23
N LEU A 66 -18.38 16.63 -16.98
CA LEU A 66 -17.78 17.92 -16.67
C LEU A 66 -16.32 17.97 -17.15
N PHE A 67 -15.56 16.92 -16.85
CA PHE A 67 -14.18 16.78 -17.28
C PHE A 67 -14.08 16.76 -18.82
N SER A 68 -14.93 16.00 -19.50
CA SER A 68 -14.97 15.98 -20.97
C SER A 68 -15.25 17.36 -21.56
N THR A 69 -16.22 18.09 -20.99
CA THR A 69 -16.58 19.43 -21.45
C THR A 69 -15.42 20.42 -21.31
N LEU A 70 -14.71 20.39 -20.17
CA LEU A 70 -13.54 21.23 -19.94
C LEU A 70 -12.34 20.84 -20.82
N MET A 71 -12.22 19.56 -21.20
CA MET A 71 -11.19 19.09 -22.13
C MET A 71 -11.47 19.56 -23.56
N GLU A 72 -12.74 19.54 -23.97
CA GLU A 72 -13.16 20.01 -25.30
C GLU A 72 -13.06 21.54 -25.41
N ASN A 73 -13.41 22.27 -24.35
CA ASN A 73 -13.37 23.73 -24.31
C ASN A 73 -12.65 24.24 -23.04
N PRO A 74 -11.31 24.37 -23.07
CA PRO A 74 -10.52 24.79 -21.92
C PRO A 74 -10.79 26.23 -21.44
N GLU A 75 -11.35 27.08 -22.30
CA GLU A 75 -11.70 28.46 -21.97
C GLU A 75 -13.10 28.59 -21.33
N GLN A 76 -13.86 27.50 -21.28
CA GLN A 76 -15.18 27.49 -20.68
C GLN A 76 -15.07 27.56 -19.16
N GLN A 77 -15.41 28.73 -18.61
CA GLN A 77 -15.43 28.95 -17.16
C GLN A 77 -16.65 28.28 -16.52
N ILE A 78 -16.44 27.45 -15.49
CA ILE A 78 -17.53 26.87 -14.70
C ILE A 78 -17.63 27.59 -13.36
N THR A 79 -16.58 27.45 -12.55
CA THR A 79 -16.38 28.22 -11.31
C THR A 79 -14.88 28.36 -11.09
N THR A 80 -14.46 29.48 -10.50
CA THR A 80 -13.04 29.80 -10.29
C THR A 80 -12.26 28.68 -9.61
N ASP A 81 -12.86 28.00 -8.63
CA ASP A 81 -12.21 26.89 -7.92
C ASP A 81 -12.08 25.64 -8.80
N ILE A 82 -13.15 25.27 -9.53
CA ILE A 82 -13.12 24.11 -10.43
C ILE A 82 -12.10 24.34 -11.55
N ASP A 83 -12.08 25.52 -12.15
CA ASP A 83 -11.20 25.83 -13.28
C ASP A 83 -9.72 25.83 -12.85
N ARG A 84 -9.42 26.37 -11.65
CA ARG A 84 -8.08 26.33 -11.04
C ARG A 84 -7.63 24.89 -10.78
N ASP A 85 -8.47 24.12 -10.08
CA ASP A 85 -8.11 22.77 -9.64
C ASP A 85 -8.02 21.80 -10.83
N PHE A 86 -8.89 21.97 -11.83
CA PHE A 86 -8.82 21.26 -13.11
C PHE A 86 -7.52 21.58 -13.85
N SER A 87 -7.19 22.86 -14.03
CA SER A 87 -5.95 23.27 -14.69
C SER A 87 -4.71 22.69 -14.00
N PHE A 88 -4.72 22.65 -12.66
CA PHE A 88 -3.63 22.03 -11.90
C PHE A 88 -3.57 20.51 -12.15
N PHE A 89 -4.70 19.81 -12.05
CA PHE A 89 -4.78 18.38 -12.31
C PHE A 89 -4.27 18.01 -13.71
N VAL A 90 -4.69 18.73 -14.74
CA VAL A 90 -4.26 18.51 -16.13
C VAL A 90 -2.76 18.69 -16.28
N LYS A 91 -2.19 19.74 -15.70
CA LYS A 91 -0.73 19.97 -15.71
C LYS A 91 0.02 18.81 -15.06
N THR A 92 -0.46 18.31 -13.92
CA THR A 92 0.14 17.15 -13.25
C THR A 92 0.04 15.89 -14.12
N CYS A 93 -1.08 15.67 -14.83
CA CYS A 93 -1.20 14.56 -15.76
C CYS A 93 -0.20 14.65 -16.91
N ILE A 94 -0.05 15.83 -17.51
CA ILE A 94 0.93 16.06 -18.59
C ILE A 94 2.35 15.78 -18.08
N GLN A 95 2.74 16.33 -16.93
CA GLN A 95 4.06 16.09 -16.33
C GLN A 95 4.32 14.60 -16.06
N TYR A 96 3.31 13.87 -15.59
CA TYR A 96 3.42 12.44 -15.39
C TYR A 96 3.63 11.68 -16.71
N PHE A 97 2.90 12.06 -17.77
CA PHE A 97 3.06 11.44 -19.09
C PHE A 97 4.43 11.75 -19.70
N GLU A 98 4.88 13.02 -19.65
CA GLU A 98 6.21 13.42 -20.11
C GLU A 98 7.32 12.67 -19.37
N LEU A 99 7.22 12.55 -18.04
CA LEU A 99 8.18 11.77 -17.24
C LEU A 99 8.22 10.30 -17.66
N LYS A 100 7.05 9.71 -17.88
CA LYS A 100 6.93 8.31 -18.29
C LYS A 100 7.45 8.08 -19.71
N GLU A 101 7.25 9.03 -20.61
CA GLU A 101 7.80 8.98 -21.97
C GLU A 101 9.34 9.02 -21.94
N MET A 102 9.92 9.90 -21.12
CA MET A 102 11.38 9.95 -20.92
C MET A 102 11.95 8.65 -20.37
N GLU A 103 11.30 8.04 -19.37
CA GLU A 103 11.67 6.73 -18.81
C GLU A 103 11.74 5.65 -19.90
N ASN A 104 10.73 5.58 -20.77
CA ASN A 104 10.69 4.60 -21.85
C ASN A 104 11.75 4.86 -22.94
N THR A 105 12.09 6.13 -23.23
CA THR A 105 13.14 6.45 -24.21
C THR A 105 14.55 6.20 -23.71
N ALA A 106 14.76 6.15 -22.38
CA ALA A 106 16.05 5.82 -21.78
C ALA A 106 16.38 4.32 -21.91
N GLU A 107 15.37 3.45 -22.04
CA GLU A 107 15.57 2.02 -22.26
C GLU A 107 16.02 1.67 -23.69
N ASP A 108 15.80 2.55 -24.67
CA ASP A 108 16.12 2.34 -26.09
C ASP A 108 17.48 2.94 -26.51
N HIS A 109 18.26 3.53 -25.58
CA HIS A 109 19.62 3.95 -25.89
C HIS A 109 20.55 2.72 -25.89
N ASN A 110 20.61 2.08 -27.05
CA ASN A 110 21.58 1.06 -27.43
C ASN A 110 22.99 1.36 -26.86
N GLY A 111 23.41 0.53 -25.91
CA GLY A 111 24.75 -0.06 -25.89
C GLY A 111 25.92 0.84 -25.52
N ASP A 112 25.84 1.60 -24.43
CA ASP A 112 27.07 1.99 -23.71
C ASP A 112 26.93 1.67 -22.21
N PRO A 113 27.62 0.63 -21.69
CA PRO A 113 27.61 0.30 -20.28
C PRO A 113 28.62 1.21 -19.56
N ILE A 114 28.30 2.48 -19.41
CA ILE A 114 29.12 3.41 -18.65
C ILE A 114 28.26 4.07 -17.57
N ASP A 115 28.41 3.50 -16.37
CA ASP A 115 28.45 4.21 -15.08
C ASP A 115 27.19 4.27 -14.18
N ASP A 116 26.19 3.40 -14.39
CA ASP A 116 25.05 3.27 -13.44
C ASP A 116 25.04 1.96 -12.62
N GLU A 117 26.05 1.10 -12.76
CA GLU A 117 26.26 -0.04 -11.87
C GLU A 117 27.49 0.19 -10.97
N THR A 118 27.35 1.02 -9.93
CA THR A 118 27.97 0.80 -8.60
C THR A 118 27.59 1.89 -7.60
N LEU A 119 26.28 2.05 -7.33
CA LEU A 119 25.84 2.80 -6.13
C LEU A 119 26.26 2.09 -4.82
N PHE A 120 26.57 0.81 -4.90
CA PHE A 120 27.28 0.07 -3.86
C PHE A 120 28.55 -0.48 -4.48
N GLY A 121 29.69 0.14 -4.15
CA GLY A 121 31.00 -0.37 -4.55
C GLY A 121 31.15 -1.83 -4.10
N ASN A 122 31.73 -2.65 -4.97
CA ASN A 122 32.12 -4.01 -4.62
C ASN A 122 33.01 -3.95 -3.37
N ILE A 123 32.50 -4.44 -2.24
CA ILE A 123 33.32 -4.67 -1.05
C ILE A 123 34.37 -5.69 -1.47
N ASP A 124 35.62 -5.24 -1.51
CA ASP A 124 36.78 -6.09 -1.72
C ASP A 124 36.79 -7.14 -0.60
N ASN A 125 36.46 -8.38 -0.95
CA ASN A 125 36.28 -9.47 0.00
C ASN A 125 37.63 -10.11 0.36
N THR A 126 38.65 -9.29 0.61
CA THR A 126 39.92 -9.72 1.18
C THR A 126 39.80 -9.69 2.70
N HIS A 127 39.41 -10.85 3.25
CA HIS A 127 39.52 -11.28 4.64
C HIS A 127 38.41 -10.85 5.62
N SER A 128 37.43 -11.73 5.82
CA SER A 128 37.35 -12.60 6.99
C SER A 128 36.01 -13.34 6.98
N ALA A 129 36.02 -14.64 7.26
CA ALA A 129 34.83 -15.48 7.33
C ALA A 129 33.87 -14.98 8.42
N SER A 130 32.99 -14.05 8.07
CA SER A 130 31.87 -13.62 8.89
C SER A 130 30.77 -14.67 8.78
N SER A 131 30.69 -15.54 9.78
CA SER A 131 29.57 -16.46 9.94
C SER A 131 28.26 -15.66 9.97
N SER A 132 27.36 -15.94 9.04
CA SER A 132 26.03 -15.33 9.02
C SER A 132 25.29 -15.56 10.35
N LEU A 133 24.94 -14.48 11.04
CA LEU A 133 24.16 -14.49 12.29
C LEU A 133 22.66 -14.83 12.10
N TRP A 134 22.22 -15.02 10.86
CA TRP A 134 20.81 -15.24 10.52
C TRP A 134 20.50 -16.59 9.88
N GLY A 135 21.44 -17.53 9.85
CA GLY A 135 21.24 -18.73 9.03
C GLY A 135 21.96 -20.01 9.45
N ASN A 136 22.54 -20.10 10.65
CA ASN A 136 23.31 -21.30 11.00
C ASN A 136 22.57 -22.28 11.91
N LYS A 137 22.16 -23.38 11.28
CA LYS A 137 21.92 -24.75 11.79
C LYS A 137 20.50 -25.10 12.27
N ILE A 138 19.66 -25.49 11.32
CA ILE A 138 18.60 -26.47 11.55
C ILE A 138 19.13 -27.84 11.09
N ASN A 139 19.51 -28.71 12.03
CA ASN A 139 19.85 -30.09 11.71
C ASN A 139 18.56 -30.89 11.51
N LYS A 140 18.11 -31.06 10.26
CA LYS A 140 17.03 -32.01 9.95
C LYS A 140 17.58 -33.43 9.95
N THR A 141 17.51 -34.12 11.07
CA THR A 141 17.63 -35.59 11.10
C THR A 141 16.28 -36.19 10.71
N GLY A 142 16.11 -36.48 9.43
CA GLY A 142 14.94 -37.20 8.93
C GLY A 142 15.23 -37.78 7.56
N LYS A 143 15.16 -39.11 7.43
CA LYS A 143 15.38 -39.82 6.17
C LYS A 143 14.45 -39.25 5.10
N VAL A 144 15.02 -38.71 4.02
CA VAL A 144 14.27 -38.17 2.88
C VAL A 144 13.62 -39.35 2.16
N SER A 145 12.31 -39.53 2.38
CA SER A 145 11.50 -40.39 1.52
C SER A 145 11.28 -39.64 0.20
N ALA A 146 11.91 -40.15 -0.86
CA ALA A 146 11.74 -39.63 -2.20
C ALA A 146 10.34 -39.99 -2.70
N TYR A 147 9.36 -39.10 -2.52
CA TYR A 147 8.18 -38.88 -3.37
C TYR A 147 7.40 -37.68 -2.80
N MET A 148 7.59 -36.50 -3.39
CA MET A 148 6.74 -35.32 -3.14
C MET A 148 5.85 -35.13 -4.38
N PRO A 149 4.52 -35.26 -4.28
CA PRO A 149 3.64 -34.87 -5.37
C PRO A 149 3.63 -33.35 -5.48
N LYS A 150 3.78 -32.86 -6.72
CA LYS A 150 3.72 -31.44 -7.05
C LYS A 150 2.35 -30.88 -6.64
N TYR A 151 2.40 -29.69 -6.03
CA TYR A 151 1.27 -28.81 -5.74
C TYR A 151 0.18 -28.86 -6.84
N THR A 152 -0.91 -29.59 -6.59
CA THR A 152 -2.17 -29.39 -7.30
C THR A 152 -3.15 -28.73 -6.33
N MET A 153 -3.69 -27.59 -6.76
CA MET A 153 -4.58 -26.70 -6.00
C MET A 153 -5.99 -27.28 -5.75
N ASP A 154 -6.21 -28.56 -6.06
CA ASP A 154 -7.54 -29.17 -6.11
C ASP A 154 -8.11 -29.58 -4.74
N SER A 155 -7.39 -29.36 -3.64
CA SER A 155 -7.85 -29.77 -2.30
C SER A 155 -8.84 -28.79 -1.62
N TYR A 156 -9.23 -27.70 -2.28
CA TYR A 156 -10.10 -26.67 -1.68
C TYR A 156 -11.59 -26.75 -2.06
N VAL A 157 -12.07 -27.80 -2.74
CA VAL A 157 -13.50 -27.95 -3.02
C VAL A 157 -14.19 -28.73 -1.91
N ARG A 158 -14.84 -28.00 -0.99
CA ARG A 158 -15.73 -28.58 0.03
C ARG A 158 -17.08 -28.92 -0.61
N THR A 159 -17.28 -30.17 -1.02
CA THR A 159 -18.60 -30.64 -1.46
C THR A 159 -19.51 -30.84 -0.25
N LYS A 160 -20.66 -30.14 -0.24
CA LYS A 160 -21.76 -30.41 0.69
C LYS A 160 -22.45 -31.70 0.23
N LYS A 161 -22.54 -32.71 1.10
CA LYS A 161 -23.43 -33.86 0.90
C LYS A 161 -24.86 -33.48 1.27
N LEU A 162 -25.80 -33.82 0.40
CA LEU A 162 -27.24 -33.96 0.68
C LEU A 162 -27.50 -35.24 1.46
#